data_AF-A0A2H0CS74-F1
#
_entry.id   AF-A0A2H0CS74-F1
#
_cell.length_a   1.000
_cell.length_b   1.000
_cell.length_c   1.000
_cell.angle_alpha   90.00
_cell.angle_beta   90.00
_cell.angle_gamma   90.00
#
_symmetry.space_group_name_H-M   'P 1'
#
loop_
_entity.id
_entity.type
_entity.pdbx_description
1 polymer ?
#
loop_
_entity_poly.entity_id
_entity_poly.type
_entity_poly.pdbx_seq_one_letter_code
_entity_poly.pdbx_strand_id
1 'polypeptide(L)'
;SKCIYKIEREIRRTASPQDVDFHCPWNLEEMKKSEGKFFEYIFQKVESKEENLKQLIDKFESGEMDAETYMEGLDALRFRESTQVSVIQAWSMILGSDMAFRAAEEHGLVDRYGSRILVSIASAIEMSEGKAVLTTLTTEIRNWDGPVERELQTFIAKIGGGF
;
A
#
# COMPACT_ATOMS: atom_id res chain seq x y z
N SER A 1 -36.58 17.81 -23.14
CA SER A 1 -35.52 17.96 -24.17
C SER A 1 -34.22 18.63 -23.71
N LYS A 2 -34.22 19.60 -22.77
CA LYS A 2 -32.98 20.31 -22.35
C LYS A 2 -31.98 19.47 -21.52
N CYS A 3 -32.47 18.46 -20.79
CA CYS A 3 -31.64 17.57 -19.97
C CYS A 3 -30.91 16.52 -20.81
N ILE A 4 -31.61 15.87 -21.75
CA ILE A 4 -31.04 14.88 -22.67
C ILE A 4 -29.93 15.51 -23.53
N TYR A 5 -30.13 16.72 -24.03
CA TYR A 5 -29.10 17.43 -24.78
C TYR A 5 -27.84 17.73 -23.94
N LYS A 6 -27.97 18.02 -22.64
CA LYS A 6 -26.81 18.20 -21.75
C LYS A 6 -26.08 16.89 -21.52
N ILE A 7 -26.81 15.79 -21.32
CA ILE A 7 -26.23 14.46 -21.14
C ILE A 7 -25.49 14.02 -22.41
N GLU A 8 -26.12 14.14 -23.58
CA GLU A 8 -25.50 13.81 -24.87
C GLU A 8 -24.28 14.68 -25.18
N ARG A 9 -24.30 15.96 -24.79
CA ARG A 9 -23.15 16.87 -24.94
C ARG A 9 -21.97 16.47 -24.05
N GLU A 10 -22.23 16.10 -22.79
CA GLU A 10 -21.18 15.64 -21.87
C GLU A 10 -20.61 14.28 -22.30
N ILE A 11 -21.46 13.36 -22.77
CA ILE A 11 -21.02 12.06 -23.35
C ILE A 11 -20.14 12.26 -24.59
N ARG A 12 -20.46 13.25 -25.46
CA ARG A 12 -19.62 13.56 -26.62
C ARG A 12 -18.30 14.25 -26.25
N ARG A 13 -18.25 14.93 -25.10
CA ARG A 13 -17.02 15.54 -24.55
C ARG A 13 -16.06 14.49 -24.00
N THR A 14 -16.57 13.40 -23.42
CA THR A 14 -15.78 12.26 -22.93
C THR A 14 -15.47 11.23 -24.01
N ALA A 15 -16.14 11.28 -25.17
CA ALA A 15 -15.92 10.36 -26.28
C ALA A 15 -14.72 10.70 -27.19
N SER A 16 -14.01 11.81 -26.95
CA SER A 16 -12.70 12.02 -27.56
C SER A 16 -11.65 11.25 -26.77
N PRO A 17 -10.83 10.38 -27.41
CA PRO A 17 -9.67 9.76 -26.78
C PRO A 17 -8.56 10.82 -26.68
N GLN A 18 -8.82 11.85 -25.88
CA GLN A 18 -7.76 12.61 -25.27
C GLN A 18 -7.36 11.78 -24.06
N ASP A 19 -6.08 11.40 -23.98
CA ASP A 19 -5.47 10.90 -22.75
C ASP A 19 -6.09 11.67 -21.59
N VAL A 20 -6.86 10.97 -20.76
CA VAL A 20 -7.34 11.56 -19.52
C VAL A 20 -6.09 11.66 -18.66
N ASP A 21 -5.36 12.76 -18.83
CA ASP A 21 -4.16 13.05 -18.07
C ASP A 21 -4.52 12.87 -16.60
N PHE A 22 -3.88 11.88 -15.97
CA PHE A 22 -4.16 11.54 -14.59
C PHE A 22 -3.91 12.77 -13.71
N HIS A 23 -4.93 13.18 -12.96
CA HIS A 23 -4.81 14.27 -12.00
C HIS A 23 -4.55 13.69 -10.61
N CYS A 24 -3.33 13.89 -10.10
CA CYS A 24 -2.99 13.56 -8.73
C CYS A 24 -3.74 14.49 -7.76
N PRO A 25 -4.61 13.98 -6.87
CA PRO A 25 -5.36 14.81 -5.92
C PRO A 25 -4.50 15.31 -4.76
N TRP A 26 -3.24 14.87 -4.66
CA TRP A 26 -2.32 15.18 -3.57
C TRP A 26 -1.31 16.25 -3.96
N ASN A 27 -1.06 17.19 -3.05
CA ASN A 27 0.04 18.13 -3.22
C ASN A 27 1.36 17.47 -2.83
N LEU A 28 2.00 16.79 -3.79
CA LEU A 28 3.24 16.06 -3.56
C LEU A 28 4.40 16.98 -3.15
N GLU A 29 4.43 18.23 -3.63
CA GLU A 29 5.44 19.21 -3.23
C GLU A 29 5.36 19.54 -1.73
N GLU A 30 4.13 19.73 -1.22
CA GLU A 30 3.91 19.94 0.21
C GLU A 30 4.20 18.68 1.03
N MET A 31 3.76 17.51 0.56
CA MET A 31 4.05 16.23 1.23
C MET A 31 5.54 15.97 1.34
N LYS A 32 6.33 16.31 0.30
CA LYS A 32 7.78 16.14 0.27
C LYS A 32 8.50 16.91 1.38
N LYS A 33 7.95 18.04 1.85
CA LYS A 33 8.50 18.77 3.02
C LYS A 33 8.48 17.94 4.30
N SER A 34 7.62 16.91 4.37
CA SER A 34 7.51 15.99 5.49
C SER A 34 8.20 14.65 5.26
N GLU A 35 8.89 14.46 4.13
CA GLU A 35 9.54 13.20 3.76
C GLU A 35 10.47 12.68 4.87
N GLY A 36 11.32 13.55 5.42
CA GLY A 36 12.22 13.17 6.52
C GLY A 36 11.49 12.65 7.76
N LYS A 37 10.30 13.19 8.08
CA LYS A 37 9.49 12.73 9.22
C LYS A 37 8.86 11.37 8.95
N PHE A 38 8.40 11.13 7.72
CA PHE A 38 7.87 9.83 7.33
C PHE A 38 8.97 8.77 7.38
N PHE A 39 10.14 9.08 6.82
CA PHE A 39 11.28 8.19 6.85
C PHE A 39 11.73 7.86 8.27
N GLU A 40 11.89 8.88 9.13
CA GLU A 40 12.25 8.69 10.53
C GLU A 40 11.24 7.80 11.26
N TYR A 41 9.94 8.05 11.07
CA TYR A 41 8.88 7.23 11.66
C TYR A 41 8.98 5.77 11.19
N ILE A 42 9.12 5.54 9.88
CA ILE A 42 9.23 4.20 9.31
C ILE A 42 10.46 3.47 9.88
N PHE A 43 11.62 4.12 9.87
CA PHE A 43 12.89 3.55 10.32
C PHE A 43 12.82 3.13 11.79
N GLN A 44 12.29 4.00 12.67
CA GLN A 44 12.07 3.67 14.08
C GLN A 44 11.15 2.45 14.27
N LYS A 45 10.20 2.22 13.36
CA LYS A 45 9.28 1.06 13.42
C LYS A 45 9.85 -0.22 12.83
N VAL A 46 10.75 -0.14 11.86
CA VAL A 46 11.50 -1.30 11.36
C VAL A 46 12.39 -1.87 12.47
N GLU A 47 13.06 -1.01 13.24
CA GLU A 47 13.93 -1.42 14.34
C GLU A 47 13.17 -1.82 15.62
N SER A 48 11.86 -1.57 15.69
CA SER A 48 11.10 -1.77 16.91
C SER A 48 10.93 -3.26 17.24
N LYS A 49 11.17 -3.62 18.51
CA LYS A 49 10.83 -4.94 19.07
C LYS A 49 9.40 -5.01 19.61
N GLU A 50 8.52 -4.19 19.02
CA GLU A 50 7.10 -4.21 19.37
C GLU A 50 6.51 -5.60 19.14
N GLU A 51 5.59 -6.00 20.02
CA GLU A 51 4.95 -7.31 19.94
C GLU A 51 4.27 -7.53 18.59
N ASN A 52 4.51 -8.68 17.97
CA ASN A 52 3.90 -9.08 16.72
C ASN A 52 2.73 -10.05 16.94
N LEU A 53 1.97 -10.31 15.87
CA LEU A 53 0.77 -11.16 15.95
C LEU A 53 1.07 -12.56 16.48
N LYS A 54 2.22 -13.14 16.10
CA LYS A 54 2.62 -14.47 16.58
C LYS A 54 2.81 -14.47 18.09
N GLN A 55 3.54 -13.49 18.63
CA GLN A 55 3.76 -13.37 20.06
C GLN A 55 2.44 -13.17 20.83
N LEU A 56 1.50 -12.40 20.26
CA LEU A 56 0.18 -12.21 20.84
C LEU A 56 -0.64 -13.53 20.87
N ILE A 57 -0.60 -14.30 19.77
CA ILE A 57 -1.23 -15.63 19.68
C ILE A 57 -0.60 -16.59 20.69
N ASP A 58 0.74 -16.68 20.73
CA ASP A 58 1.47 -17.61 21.59
C ASP A 58 1.09 -17.40 23.08
N LYS A 59 0.94 -16.13 23.52
CA LYS A 59 0.51 -15.81 24.89
C LYS A 59 -0.94 -16.16 25.19
N PHE A 60 -1.83 -15.99 24.21
CA PHE A 60 -3.22 -16.40 24.36
C PHE A 60 -3.34 -17.92 24.45
N GLU A 61 -2.65 -18.64 23.56
CA GLU A 61 -2.64 -20.10 23.55
C GLU A 61 -1.95 -20.72 24.77
N SER A 62 -0.95 -20.04 25.34
CA SER A 62 -0.32 -20.45 26.61
C SER A 62 -1.17 -20.17 27.85
N GLY A 63 -2.27 -19.43 27.71
CA GLY A 63 -3.12 -18.99 28.83
C GLY A 63 -2.54 -17.85 29.66
N GLU A 64 -1.50 -17.16 29.16
CA GLU A 64 -0.93 -15.97 29.80
C GLU A 64 -1.85 -14.74 29.71
N MET A 65 -2.82 -14.76 28.78
CA MET A 65 -3.85 -13.72 28.64
C MET A 65 -5.23 -14.34 28.42
N ASP A 66 -6.26 -13.62 28.86
CA ASP A 66 -7.65 -13.97 28.56
C ASP A 66 -8.09 -13.49 27.17
N ALA A 67 -9.29 -13.89 26.75
CA ALA A 67 -9.83 -13.56 25.44
C ALA A 67 -10.09 -12.06 25.26
N GLU A 68 -10.48 -11.35 26.32
CA GLU A 68 -10.74 -9.91 26.26
C GLU A 68 -9.43 -9.15 26.00
N THR A 69 -8.39 -9.45 26.78
CA THR A 69 -7.04 -8.88 26.64
C THR A 69 -6.44 -9.20 25.27
N TYR A 70 -6.62 -10.43 24.77
CA TYR A 70 -6.17 -10.81 23.42
C TYR A 70 -6.85 -9.96 22.33
N MET A 71 -8.16 -9.74 22.43
CA MET A 71 -8.90 -8.94 21.45
C MET A 71 -8.48 -7.46 21.47
N GLU A 72 -8.27 -6.88 22.65
CA GLU A 72 -7.72 -5.53 22.79
C GLU A 72 -6.33 -5.41 22.17
N GLY A 73 -5.46 -6.40 22.43
CA GLY A 73 -4.12 -6.46 21.82
C GLY A 73 -4.17 -6.57 20.30
N LEU A 74 -5.11 -7.35 19.76
CA LEU A 74 -5.30 -7.52 18.33
C LEU A 74 -5.76 -6.22 17.67
N ASP A 75 -6.68 -5.49 18.28
CA ASP A 75 -7.16 -4.21 17.77
C ASP A 75 -6.07 -3.13 17.85
N ALA A 76 -5.31 -3.09 18.94
CA ALA A 76 -4.13 -2.21 19.05
C ALA A 76 -3.09 -2.51 17.97
N LEU A 77 -2.82 -3.80 17.70
CA LEU A 77 -1.91 -4.22 16.64
C LEU A 77 -2.42 -3.78 15.27
N ARG A 78 -3.70 -4.00 14.96
CA ARG A 78 -4.31 -3.58 13.69
C ARG A 78 -4.24 -2.07 13.48
N PHE A 79 -4.56 -1.30 14.52
CA PHE A 79 -4.50 0.17 14.46
C PHE A 79 -3.07 0.66 14.20
N ARG A 80 -2.10 0.06 14.90
CA ARG A 80 -0.67 0.35 14.72
C ARG A 80 -0.21 0.04 13.30
N GLU A 81 -0.52 -1.15 12.79
CA GLU A 81 -0.14 -1.55 11.44
C GLU A 81 -0.79 -0.66 10.38
N SER A 82 -2.07 -0.32 10.53
CA SER A 82 -2.77 0.60 9.63
C SER A 82 -2.09 1.96 9.56
N THR A 83 -1.67 2.49 10.71
CA THR A 83 -0.92 3.75 10.79
C THR A 83 0.42 3.63 10.07
N GLN A 84 1.17 2.57 10.33
CA GLN A 84 2.48 2.33 9.71
C GLN A 84 2.37 2.20 8.19
N VAL A 85 1.41 1.41 7.70
CA VAL A 85 1.13 1.27 6.26
C VAL A 85 0.76 2.61 5.64
N SER A 86 -0.06 3.42 6.30
CA SER A 86 -0.47 4.74 5.78
C SER A 86 0.73 5.68 5.62
N VAL A 87 1.68 5.66 6.57
CA VAL A 87 2.92 6.45 6.46
C VAL A 87 3.80 5.94 5.32
N ILE A 88 3.92 4.62 5.16
CA ILE A 88 4.68 4.02 4.04
C ILE A 88 4.05 4.39 2.71
N GLN A 89 2.71 4.40 2.60
CA GLN A 89 2.00 4.83 1.40
C GLN A 89 2.30 6.30 1.07
N ALA A 90 2.19 7.20 2.06
CA ALA A 90 2.51 8.61 1.88
C ALA A 90 3.96 8.82 1.42
N TRP A 91 4.90 8.09 2.01
CA TRP A 91 6.31 8.11 1.60
C TRP A 91 6.52 7.57 0.18
N SER A 92 5.83 6.48 -0.17
CA SER A 92 5.88 5.88 -1.52
C SER A 92 5.36 6.82 -2.59
N MET A 93 4.32 7.61 -2.28
CA MET A 93 3.80 8.64 -3.20
C MET A 93 4.82 9.76 -3.46
N ILE A 94 5.68 10.08 -2.47
CA ILE A 94 6.74 11.08 -2.63
C ILE A 94 7.89 10.53 -3.48
N LEU A 95 8.29 9.28 -3.23
CA LEU A 95 9.36 8.61 -3.97
C LEU A 95 8.98 8.31 -5.41
N GLY A 96 7.71 7.98 -5.65
CA GLY A 96 7.22 7.55 -6.94
C GLY A 96 7.63 6.12 -7.31
N SER A 97 7.09 5.65 -8.42
CA SER A 97 7.21 4.26 -8.89
C SER A 97 8.64 3.84 -9.23
N ASP A 98 9.50 4.79 -9.60
CA ASP A 98 10.89 4.51 -9.97
C ASP A 98 11.74 4.11 -8.75
N MET A 99 11.38 4.58 -7.55
CA MET A 99 12.20 4.39 -6.34
C MET A 99 11.49 3.64 -5.21
N ALA A 100 10.16 3.74 -5.08
CA ALA A 100 9.45 3.29 -3.89
C ALA A 100 9.68 1.80 -3.56
N PHE A 101 9.67 0.92 -4.56
CA PHE A 101 9.87 -0.52 -4.35
C PHE A 101 11.29 -0.88 -3.92
N ARG A 102 12.30 -0.27 -4.57
CA ARG A 102 13.70 -0.50 -4.24
C ARG A 102 14.05 0.07 -2.87
N ALA A 103 13.52 1.24 -2.53
CA ALA A 103 13.66 1.81 -1.19
C ALA A 103 13.00 0.92 -0.13
N ALA A 104 11.84 0.31 -0.42
CA ALA A 104 11.20 -0.61 0.51
C ALA A 104 12.01 -1.90 0.75
N GLU A 105 12.71 -2.40 -0.28
CA GLU A 105 13.67 -3.49 -0.14
C GLU A 105 14.89 -3.08 0.69
N GLU A 106 15.54 -1.97 0.31
CA GLU A 106 16.77 -1.47 0.94
C GLU A 106 16.57 -1.18 2.43
N HIS A 107 15.41 -0.67 2.81
CA HIS A 107 15.07 -0.36 4.20
C HIS A 107 14.36 -1.50 4.94
N GLY A 108 14.36 -2.72 4.39
CA GLY A 108 13.86 -3.93 5.06
C GLY A 108 12.35 -3.91 5.36
N LEU A 109 11.57 -3.13 4.60
CA LEU A 109 10.11 -3.05 4.81
C LEU A 109 9.43 -4.36 4.46
N VAL A 110 9.92 -5.06 3.44
CA VAL A 110 9.37 -6.36 3.04
C VAL A 110 9.64 -7.42 4.10
N ASP A 111 10.83 -7.40 4.71
CA ASP A 111 11.15 -8.31 5.82
C ASP A 111 10.29 -8.04 7.05
N ARG A 112 10.03 -6.76 7.34
CA ARG A 112 9.25 -6.35 8.51
C ARG A 112 7.74 -6.58 8.34
N TYR A 113 7.20 -6.20 7.20
CA TYR A 113 5.75 -6.12 6.97
C TYR A 113 5.20 -7.23 6.06
N GLY A 114 6.08 -8.00 5.42
CA GLY A 114 5.75 -9.01 4.42
C GLY A 114 5.44 -8.41 3.04
N SER A 115 5.18 -9.29 2.06
CA SER A 115 4.86 -8.92 0.66
C SER A 115 3.68 -7.95 0.52
N ARG A 116 2.75 -7.91 1.49
CA ARG A 116 1.60 -6.98 1.50
C ARG A 116 2.03 -5.51 1.37
N ILE A 117 3.23 -5.16 1.82
CA ILE A 117 3.69 -3.77 1.72
C ILE A 117 3.90 -3.36 0.26
N LEU A 118 4.28 -4.29 -0.61
CA LEU A 118 4.44 -4.06 -2.04
C LEU A 118 3.10 -3.74 -2.69
N VAL A 119 2.02 -4.38 -2.23
CA VAL A 119 0.65 -4.05 -2.65
C VAL A 119 0.27 -2.64 -2.18
N SER A 120 0.56 -2.29 -0.92
CA SER A 120 0.31 -0.95 -0.40
C SER A 120 1.08 0.14 -1.16
N ILE A 121 2.34 -0.13 -1.53
CA ILE A 121 3.16 0.74 -2.39
C ILE A 121 2.51 0.89 -3.76
N ALA A 122 2.11 -0.20 -4.41
CA ALA A 122 1.42 -0.15 -5.69
C ALA A 122 0.13 0.68 -5.63
N SER A 123 -0.66 0.57 -4.55
CA SER A 123 -1.84 1.42 -4.34
C SER A 123 -1.49 2.89 -4.17
N ALA A 124 -0.40 3.20 -3.47
CA ALA A 124 0.11 4.57 -3.36
C ALA A 124 0.53 5.14 -4.72
N ILE A 125 1.18 4.34 -5.57
CA ILE A 125 1.54 4.73 -6.93
C ILE A 125 0.27 4.95 -7.79
N GLU A 126 -0.74 4.09 -7.68
CA GLU A 126 -2.02 4.31 -8.37
C GLU A 126 -2.66 5.64 -7.97
N MET A 127 -2.63 5.98 -6.68
CA MET A 127 -3.17 7.23 -6.14
C MET A 127 -2.37 8.48 -6.53
N SER A 128 -1.08 8.36 -6.84
CA SER A 128 -0.19 9.50 -7.08
C SER A 128 0.25 9.67 -8.53
N GLU A 129 0.23 8.60 -9.32
CA GLU A 129 0.66 8.56 -10.72
C GLU A 129 -0.39 7.96 -11.67
N GLY A 130 -1.49 7.39 -11.15
CA GLY A 130 -2.54 6.78 -11.97
C GLY A 130 -2.18 5.42 -12.58
N LYS A 131 -1.05 4.82 -12.17
CA LYS A 131 -0.62 3.51 -12.66
C LYS A 131 -1.37 2.42 -11.92
N ALA A 132 -2.19 1.66 -12.65
CA ALA A 132 -3.02 0.60 -12.08
C ALA A 132 -2.20 -0.39 -11.24
N VAL A 133 -2.70 -0.75 -10.05
CA VAL A 133 -2.01 -1.66 -9.11
C VAL A 133 -1.57 -2.96 -9.78
N LEU A 134 -2.45 -3.58 -10.57
CA LEU A 134 -2.18 -4.84 -11.25
C LEU A 134 -0.99 -4.71 -12.24
N THR A 135 -0.96 -3.64 -13.02
CA THR A 135 0.12 -3.37 -13.98
C THR A 135 1.45 -3.11 -13.27
N THR A 136 1.41 -2.31 -12.21
CA THR A 136 2.58 -2.00 -11.37
C THR A 136 3.16 -3.29 -10.77
N LEU A 137 2.34 -4.11 -10.12
CA LEU A 137 2.78 -5.37 -9.51
C LEU A 137 3.25 -6.41 -10.54
N THR A 138 2.59 -6.51 -11.69
CA THR A 138 2.99 -7.43 -12.77
C THR A 138 4.35 -7.08 -13.36
N THR A 139 4.68 -5.79 -13.40
CA THR A 139 6.01 -5.32 -13.82
C THR A 139 7.04 -5.62 -12.73
N GLU A 140 6.67 -5.32 -11.48
CA GLU A 140 7.57 -5.38 -10.34
C GLU A 140 7.94 -6.79 -9.90
N ILE A 141 7.05 -7.78 -10.11
CA ILE A 141 7.24 -9.15 -9.63
C ILE A 141 8.55 -9.81 -10.11
N ARG A 142 9.07 -9.39 -11.27
CA ARG A 142 10.31 -9.91 -11.85
C ARG A 142 11.55 -9.53 -11.02
N ASN A 143 11.41 -8.57 -10.13
CA ASN A 143 12.47 -8.07 -9.25
C ASN A 143 12.43 -8.71 -7.85
N TRP A 144 11.60 -9.73 -7.65
CA TRP A 144 11.42 -10.45 -6.38
C TRP A 144 11.54 -11.95 -6.61
N ASP A 145 12.00 -12.67 -5.59
CA ASP A 145 12.17 -14.12 -5.63
C ASP A 145 11.54 -14.83 -4.42
N GLY A 146 11.54 -16.16 -4.49
CA GLY A 146 11.24 -17.01 -3.34
C GLY A 146 9.80 -16.88 -2.80
N PRO A 147 9.61 -16.71 -1.48
CA PRO A 147 8.28 -16.54 -0.89
C PRO A 147 7.54 -15.29 -1.38
N VAL A 148 8.26 -14.17 -1.56
CA VAL A 148 7.66 -12.88 -1.94
C VAL A 148 7.08 -12.96 -3.35
N GLU A 149 7.83 -13.54 -4.30
CA GLU A 149 7.34 -13.77 -5.67
C GLU A 149 6.04 -14.58 -5.69
N ARG A 150 6.01 -15.71 -4.95
CA ARG A 150 4.83 -16.61 -4.92
C ARG A 150 3.60 -15.95 -4.31
N GLU A 151 3.78 -15.16 -3.26
CA GLU A 151 2.70 -14.41 -2.62
C GLU A 151 2.15 -13.33 -3.56
N LEU A 152 3.01 -12.60 -4.26
CA LEU A 152 2.61 -11.63 -5.28
C LEU A 152 1.89 -12.29 -6.46
N GLN A 153 2.39 -13.43 -6.96
CA GLN A 153 1.73 -14.19 -8.04
C GLN A 153 0.31 -14.59 -7.62
N THR A 154 0.16 -15.10 -6.40
CA THR A 154 -1.14 -15.48 -5.84
C THR A 154 -2.07 -14.28 -5.72
N PHE A 155 -1.56 -13.13 -5.26
CA PHE A 155 -2.34 -11.91 -5.16
C PHE A 155 -2.80 -11.41 -6.53
N ILE A 156 -1.89 -11.32 -7.50
CA ILE A 156 -2.16 -10.91 -8.88
C ILE A 156 -3.22 -11.81 -9.52
N ALA A 157 -3.11 -13.13 -9.37
CA ALA A 157 -4.10 -14.07 -9.90
C ALA A 157 -5.50 -13.82 -9.32
N LYS A 158 -5.61 -13.58 -8.01
CA LYS A 158 -6.89 -13.30 -7.33
C LYS A 158 -7.54 -12.00 -7.80
N ILE A 159 -6.78 -10.92 -7.93
CA ILE A 159 -7.32 -9.62 -8.37
C ILE A 159 -7.58 -9.57 -9.88
N GLY A 160 -6.83 -10.35 -10.66
CA GLY A 160 -6.98 -10.45 -12.12
C GLY A 160 -8.15 -11.31 -12.58
N GLY A 161 -8.95 -11.86 -11.65
CA GLY A 161 -10.11 -12.69 -11.95
C GLY A 161 -9.80 -14.17 -12.23
N GLY A 162 -8.62 -14.66 -11.84
CA GLY A 162 -8.25 -16.06 -11.96
C GLY A 162 -8.84 -16.88 -10.80
N PHE A 163 -10.07 -17.38 -10.98
CA PHE A 163 -10.62 -18.53 -10.28
C PHE A 163 -11.07 -19.58 -11.29
#